data_AF-A0A1L5L361-F1
#
_entry.id   AF-A0A1L5L361-F1
#
_cell.length_a   1.000
_cell.length_b   1.000
_cell.length_c   1.000
_cell.angle_alpha   90.00
_cell.angle_beta   90.00
_cell.angle_gamma   90.00
#
_symmetry.space_group_name_H-M   'P 1'
#
loop_
_entity.id
_entity.type
_entity.pdbx_description
1 polymer ?
#
loop_
_entity_poly.entity_id
_entity_poly.type
_entity_poly.pdbx_seq_one_letter_code
_entity_poly.pdbx_strand_id
1 'polypeptide(L)'
;EAPEIYQIVRELSAKAGKPMPRIYIAPTMSPNAFATGRNERHAAVCCTLGILQILNARELRGVLGHELMHVYNHDILTSAIASAMATVISYLGYSLMYFGGGSRDDRDSSGGLGLIGALLSVILAPIAASLIQMAISRTREYDADEDGSLLTGDPEALASALNKISYGAQTA
;
A
#
# COMPACT_ATOMS: atom_id res chain seq x y z
N GLU A 1 -29.41 1.69 2.24
CA GLU A 1 -28.84 0.97 1.08
C GLU A 1 -28.34 2.02 0.09
N ALA A 2 -27.17 1.82 -0.54
CA ALA A 2 -26.62 2.74 -1.55
C ALA A 2 -26.50 2.00 -2.91
N PRO A 3 -27.56 2.05 -3.74
CA PRO A 3 -27.63 1.26 -4.98
C PRO A 3 -26.55 1.65 -6.01
N GLU A 4 -26.11 2.91 -5.98
CA GLU A 4 -25.07 3.44 -6.87
C GLU A 4 -23.71 2.78 -6.64
N ILE A 5 -23.25 2.68 -5.39
CA ILE A 5 -21.99 2.00 -5.04
C ILE A 5 -22.04 0.55 -5.49
N TYR A 6 -23.17 -0.11 -5.24
CA TYR A 6 -23.37 -1.50 -5.60
C TYR A 6 -23.27 -1.71 -7.11
N GLN A 7 -23.88 -0.83 -7.90
CA GLN A 7 -23.81 -0.87 -9.35
C GLN A 7 -22.37 -0.65 -9.85
N ILE A 8 -21.70 0.38 -9.35
CA ILE A 8 -20.31 0.69 -9.73
C ILE A 8 -19.39 -0.50 -9.43
N VAL A 9 -19.41 -1.00 -8.20
CA VAL A 9 -18.54 -2.12 -7.78
C VAL A 9 -18.87 -3.38 -8.58
N ARG A 10 -20.15 -3.65 -8.85
CA ARG A 10 -20.56 -4.79 -9.68
C ARG A 10 -20.02 -4.67 -11.10
N GLU A 11 -20.17 -3.52 -11.74
CA GLU A 11 -19.68 -3.28 -13.10
C GLU A 11 -18.16 -3.41 -13.18
N LEU A 12 -17.43 -2.78 -12.24
CA LEU A 12 -15.97 -2.84 -12.21
C LEU A 12 -15.46 -4.27 -11.94
N SER A 13 -16.08 -4.99 -11.00
CA SER A 13 -15.73 -6.39 -10.73
C SER A 13 -15.99 -7.29 -11.94
N ALA A 14 -17.12 -7.09 -12.62
CA ALA A 14 -17.46 -7.81 -13.85
C ALA A 14 -16.46 -7.50 -14.98
N LYS A 15 -16.11 -6.22 -15.18
CA LYS A 15 -15.13 -5.80 -16.19
C LYS A 15 -13.73 -6.35 -15.90
N ALA A 16 -13.35 -6.45 -14.63
CA ALA A 16 -12.09 -7.07 -14.20
C ALA A 16 -12.11 -8.61 -14.29
N GLY A 17 -13.28 -9.24 -14.49
CA GLY A 17 -13.42 -10.70 -14.41
C GLY A 17 -13.17 -11.25 -12.99
N LYS A 18 -13.45 -10.44 -11.95
CA LYS A 18 -13.12 -10.74 -10.55
C LYS A 18 -14.37 -10.93 -9.70
N PRO A 19 -14.28 -11.65 -8.55
CA PRO A 19 -15.39 -11.82 -7.63
C PRO A 19 -15.88 -10.48 -7.07
N MET A 20 -17.20 -10.34 -6.91
CA MET A 20 -17.77 -9.14 -6.29
C MET A 20 -17.42 -9.09 -4.79
N PRO A 21 -16.76 -8.02 -4.30
CA PRO A 21 -16.46 -7.88 -2.89
C PRO A 21 -17.71 -7.51 -2.08
N ARG A 22 -17.64 -7.72 -0.76
CA ARG A 22 -18.67 -7.19 0.15
C ARG A 22 -18.58 -5.67 0.21
N ILE A 23 -19.71 -4.99 0.30
CA ILE A 23 -19.77 -3.52 0.33
C ILE A 23 -20.27 -3.07 1.70
N TYR A 24 -19.55 -2.14 2.32
CA TYR A 24 -19.88 -1.56 3.61
C TYR A 24 -19.94 -0.03 3.50
N ILE A 25 -20.79 0.56 4.33
CA ILE A 25 -20.85 2.01 4.52
C ILE A 25 -20.56 2.31 5.97
N ALA A 26 -19.48 3.04 6.22
CA ALA A 26 -19.12 3.47 7.56
C ALA A 26 -19.84 4.79 7.91
N PRO A 27 -20.53 4.88 9.07
CA PRO A 27 -21.28 6.07 9.49
C PRO A 27 -20.34 7.16 10.03
N THR A 28 -19.34 7.57 9.26
CA THR A 28 -18.40 8.64 9.60
C THR A 28 -18.36 9.69 8.50
N MET A 29 -18.18 10.94 8.90
CA MET A 29 -18.10 12.09 8.00
C MET A 29 -16.68 12.37 7.50
N SER A 30 -15.67 11.71 8.08
CA SER A 30 -14.31 11.76 7.54
C SER A 30 -14.29 11.12 6.15
N PRO A 31 -13.95 11.86 5.07
CA PRO A 31 -14.01 11.33 3.71
C PRO A 31 -12.95 10.25 3.52
N ASN A 32 -13.38 9.01 3.29
CA ASN A 32 -12.48 7.90 3.03
C ASN A 32 -13.20 6.77 2.27
N ALA A 33 -12.47 6.04 1.45
CA ALA A 33 -12.87 4.74 0.94
C ALA A 33 -11.63 3.84 0.91
N PHE A 34 -11.80 2.56 1.22
CA PHE A 34 -10.70 1.61 1.20
C PHE A 34 -11.20 0.20 0.87
N ALA A 35 -10.34 -0.61 0.28
CA ALA A 35 -10.57 -2.04 0.10
C ALA A 35 -9.64 -2.89 0.97
N THR A 36 -10.14 -4.03 1.45
CA THR A 36 -9.38 -4.94 2.29
C THR A 36 -9.83 -6.39 2.09
N GLY A 37 -8.97 -7.34 2.39
CA GLY A 37 -9.30 -8.76 2.30
C GLY A 37 -8.06 -9.64 2.31
N ARG A 38 -8.26 -10.93 2.61
CA ARG A 38 -7.19 -11.93 2.52
C ARG A 38 -6.87 -12.34 1.07
N ASN A 39 -7.87 -12.23 0.19
CA ASN A 39 -7.80 -12.49 -1.25
C ASN A 39 -9.02 -11.88 -1.95
N GLU A 40 -9.00 -11.84 -3.28
CA GLU A 40 -10.09 -11.35 -4.14
C GLU A 40 -11.48 -11.96 -3.82
N ARG A 41 -11.56 -13.23 -3.39
CA ARG A 41 -12.83 -13.89 -3.05
C ARG A 41 -13.37 -13.50 -1.67
N HIS A 42 -12.50 -13.01 -0.79
CA HIS A 42 -12.83 -12.61 0.58
C HIS A 42 -12.62 -11.11 0.81
N ALA A 43 -12.73 -10.33 -0.26
CA ALA A 43 -12.57 -8.89 -0.25
C ALA A 43 -13.80 -8.15 0.25
N ALA A 44 -13.56 -6.96 0.79
CA ALA A 44 -14.54 -6.00 1.23
C ALA A 44 -14.10 -4.59 0.82
N VAL A 45 -15.05 -3.79 0.39
CA VAL A 45 -14.88 -2.36 0.12
C VAL A 45 -15.74 -1.59 1.10
N CYS A 46 -15.17 -0.54 1.71
CA CYS A 46 -15.86 0.32 2.64
C CYS A 46 -15.80 1.77 2.16
N CYS A 47 -16.94 2.45 2.11
CA CYS A 47 -17.02 3.89 1.85
C CYS A 47 -17.58 4.60 3.09
N THR A 48 -17.07 5.76 3.45
CA THR A 48 -17.65 6.56 4.53
C THR A 48 -18.85 7.39 4.06
N LEU A 49 -19.71 7.84 4.95
CA LEU A 49 -20.77 8.79 4.57
C LEU A 49 -20.18 10.11 4.04
N GLY A 50 -19.04 10.54 4.60
CA GLY A 50 -18.34 11.75 4.15
C GLY A 50 -17.91 11.70 2.69
N ILE A 51 -17.32 10.59 2.23
CA ILE A 51 -16.87 10.49 0.84
C ILE A 51 -18.04 10.49 -0.15
N LEU A 52 -19.16 9.88 0.23
CA LEU A 52 -20.37 9.80 -0.61
C LEU A 52 -21.08 11.16 -0.75
N GLN A 53 -20.83 12.10 0.15
CA GLN A 53 -21.37 13.46 0.05
C GLN A 53 -20.48 14.39 -0.78
N ILE A 54 -19.19 14.10 -0.85
CA ILE A 54 -18.19 14.96 -1.54
C ILE A 54 -18.01 14.55 -3.00
N LEU A 55 -18.00 13.25 -3.27
CA LEU A 55 -17.74 12.71 -4.60
C LEU A 55 -19.04 12.46 -5.37
N ASN A 56 -19.00 12.75 -6.67
CA ASN A 56 -20.05 12.30 -7.60
C ASN A 56 -19.78 10.85 -8.07
N ALA A 57 -20.75 10.26 -8.79
CA ALA A 57 -20.69 8.91 -9.35
C ALA A 57 -19.38 8.60 -10.09
N ARG A 58 -18.92 9.54 -10.92
CA ARG A 58 -17.73 9.40 -11.77
C ARG A 58 -16.47 9.35 -10.91
N GLU A 59 -16.32 10.30 -9.98
CA GLU A 59 -15.19 10.37 -9.06
C GLU A 59 -15.15 9.16 -8.12
N LEU A 60 -16.31 8.76 -7.59
CA LEU A 60 -16.43 7.57 -6.75
C LEU A 60 -16.06 6.31 -7.52
N ARG A 61 -16.43 6.21 -8.81
CA ARG A 61 -15.98 5.12 -9.69
C ARG A 61 -14.46 5.11 -9.85
N GLY A 62 -13.82 6.27 -9.98
CA GLY A 62 -12.36 6.41 -10.01
C GLY A 62 -11.70 5.85 -8.75
N VAL A 63 -12.14 6.31 -7.57
CA VAL A 63 -11.62 5.85 -6.27
C VAL A 63 -11.86 4.36 -6.07
N LEU A 64 -13.06 3.87 -6.36
CA LEU A 64 -13.37 2.44 -6.24
C LEU A 64 -12.57 1.59 -7.22
N GLY A 65 -12.28 2.10 -8.43
CA GLY A 65 -11.42 1.41 -9.39
C GLY A 65 -10.00 1.20 -8.85
N HIS A 66 -9.40 2.26 -8.31
CA HIS A 66 -8.09 2.21 -7.64
C HIS A 66 -8.09 1.22 -6.47
N GLU A 67 -9.05 1.34 -5.55
CA GLU A 67 -9.15 0.47 -4.36
C GLU A 67 -9.36 -1.01 -4.72
N LEU A 68 -10.15 -1.30 -5.76
CA LEU A 68 -10.34 -2.67 -6.24
C LEU A 68 -9.05 -3.26 -6.81
N MET A 69 -8.22 -2.46 -7.47
CA MET A 69 -6.94 -2.93 -8.01
C MET A 69 -5.95 -3.33 -6.92
N HIS A 70 -5.91 -2.62 -5.80
CA HIS A 70 -5.10 -3.04 -4.65
C HIS A 70 -5.44 -4.45 -4.14
N VAL A 71 -6.73 -4.80 -4.15
CA VAL A 71 -7.17 -6.15 -3.76
C VAL A 71 -6.86 -7.17 -4.85
N TYR A 72 -7.09 -6.83 -6.11
CA TYR A 72 -6.97 -7.76 -7.23
C TYR A 72 -5.53 -8.04 -7.65
N ASN A 73 -4.61 -7.10 -7.42
CA ASN A 73 -3.19 -7.24 -7.72
C ASN A 73 -2.40 -7.90 -6.57
N HIS A 74 -3.08 -8.37 -5.51
CA HIS A 74 -2.47 -9.01 -4.34
C HIS A 74 -1.43 -8.13 -3.61
N ASP A 75 -1.55 -6.80 -3.71
CA ASP A 75 -0.53 -5.86 -3.23
C ASP A 75 -0.22 -5.97 -1.74
N ILE A 76 -1.21 -6.40 -0.95
CA ILE A 76 -1.07 -6.68 0.48
C ILE A 76 -0.07 -7.83 0.71
N LEU A 77 -0.14 -8.89 -0.10
CA LEU A 77 0.71 -10.08 0.07
C LEU A 77 2.15 -9.79 -0.36
N THR A 78 2.34 -9.15 -1.51
CA THR A 78 3.68 -8.84 -2.02
C THR A 78 4.41 -7.82 -1.15
N SER A 79 3.71 -6.84 -0.59
CA SER A 79 4.31 -5.90 0.37
C SER A 79 4.66 -6.58 1.69
N ALA A 80 3.82 -7.52 2.17
CA ALA A 80 4.13 -8.33 3.34
C ALA A 80 5.33 -9.28 3.11
N ILE A 81 5.42 -9.92 1.94
CA ILE A 81 6.55 -10.79 1.57
C ILE A 81 7.84 -9.96 1.46
N ALA A 82 7.80 -8.79 0.81
CA ALA A 82 8.96 -7.92 0.70
C ALA A 82 9.46 -7.46 2.09
N SER A 83 8.54 -7.09 2.99
CA SER A 83 8.87 -6.73 4.38
C SER A 83 9.44 -7.91 5.17
N ALA A 84 8.88 -9.11 5.00
CA ALA A 84 9.38 -10.33 5.64
C ALA A 84 10.80 -10.67 5.14
N MET A 85 11.05 -10.59 3.83
CA MET A 85 12.38 -10.80 3.25
C MET A 85 13.39 -9.76 3.74
N ALA A 86 13.01 -8.48 3.79
CA ALA A 86 13.86 -7.43 4.35
C ALA A 86 14.22 -7.74 5.81
N THR A 87 13.25 -8.17 6.61
CA THR A 87 13.46 -8.57 8.02
C THR A 87 14.43 -9.75 8.13
N VAL A 88 14.26 -10.78 7.30
CA VAL A 88 15.16 -11.95 7.27
C VAL A 88 16.57 -11.53 6.89
N ILE A 89 16.74 -10.69 5.87
CA ILE A 89 18.06 -10.18 5.43
C ILE A 89 18.71 -9.34 6.53
N SER A 90 17.96 -8.47 7.19
CA SER A 90 18.46 -7.68 8.33
C SER A 90 18.92 -8.59 9.48
N TYR A 91 18.11 -9.59 9.87
CA TYR A 91 18.49 -10.56 10.90
C TYR A 91 19.72 -11.37 10.51
N LEU A 92 19.84 -11.78 9.24
CA LEU A 92 21.01 -12.49 8.76
C LEU A 92 22.26 -11.61 8.80
N GLY A 93 22.14 -10.33 8.42
CA GLY A 93 23.20 -9.34 8.53
C GLY A 93 23.65 -9.13 9.98
N TYR A 94 22.71 -8.93 10.91
CA TYR A 94 23.01 -8.82 12.34
C TYR A 94 23.65 -10.10 12.91
N SER A 95 23.13 -11.28 12.52
CA SER A 95 23.66 -12.58 12.95
C SER A 95 25.09 -12.81 12.44
N LEU A 96 25.39 -12.47 11.19
CA LEU A 96 26.75 -12.54 10.65
C LEU A 96 27.69 -11.56 11.35
N MET A 97 27.21 -10.38 11.73
CA MET A 97 28.01 -9.41 12.48
C MET A 97 28.28 -9.88 13.92
N TYR A 98 27.30 -10.52 14.57
CA TYR A 98 27.37 -10.96 15.97
C TYR A 98 28.09 -12.31 16.13
N PHE A 99 27.86 -13.27 15.23
CA PHE A 99 28.45 -14.61 15.28
C PHE A 99 29.66 -14.80 14.33
N GLY A 100 29.74 -14.04 13.23
CA GLY A 100 30.86 -14.07 12.29
C GLY A 100 32.04 -13.16 12.68
N GLY A 101 31.84 -12.23 13.62
CA GLY A 101 32.91 -11.39 14.19
C GLY A 101 33.82 -12.09 15.20
N GLY A 102 33.65 -13.40 15.38
CA GLY A 102 34.36 -14.22 16.36
C GLY A 102 35.54 -15.02 15.79
N SER A 103 36.38 -14.43 14.93
CA SER A 103 37.75 -14.91 14.73
C SER A 103 38.72 -13.92 15.35
N ARG A 104 38.97 -14.13 16.65
CA ARG A 104 40.10 -13.57 17.38
C ARG A 104 41.35 -14.34 16.95
N ASP A 105 42.05 -13.81 15.98
CA ASP A 105 43.49 -13.94 15.71
C ASP A 105 43.67 -13.12 14.42
N ASP A 106 44.37 -12.00 14.36
CA ASP A 106 45.63 -11.69 14.99
C ASP A 106 45.82 -10.16 15.03
N ARG A 107 46.86 -9.76 15.74
CA ARG A 107 47.38 -8.40 15.90
C ARG A 107 47.48 -7.68 14.54
N ASP A 108 46.75 -6.57 14.37
CA ASP A 108 47.27 -5.30 13.81
C ASP A 108 46.14 -4.28 13.54
N SER A 109 46.20 -3.17 14.28
CA SER A 109 45.79 -1.79 13.93
C SER A 109 44.52 -1.52 13.10
N SER A 110 43.48 -2.37 13.13
CA SER A 110 42.26 -2.15 12.33
C SER A 110 40.92 -2.42 13.05
N GLY A 111 40.96 -2.80 14.34
CA GLY A 111 39.76 -3.12 15.14
C GLY A 111 38.78 -1.94 15.34
N GLY A 112 39.25 -0.70 15.25
CA GLY A 112 38.40 0.49 15.31
C GLY A 112 37.51 0.68 14.07
N LEU A 113 38.05 0.39 12.87
CA LEU A 113 37.30 0.50 11.61
C LEU A 113 36.16 -0.52 11.51
N GLY A 114 36.37 -1.74 12.02
CA GLY A 114 35.32 -2.76 12.10
C GLY A 114 34.18 -2.37 13.05
N LEU A 115 34.50 -1.82 14.23
CA LEU A 115 33.50 -1.33 15.19
C LEU A 115 32.73 -0.12 14.66
N ILE A 116 33.41 0.79 13.95
CA ILE A 116 32.80 1.95 13.30
C ILE A 116 31.86 1.50 12.17
N GLY A 117 32.29 0.55 11.32
CA GLY A 117 31.45 -0.02 10.27
C GLY A 117 30.21 -0.72 10.83
N ALA A 118 30.36 -1.47 11.92
CA ALA A 118 29.27 -2.08 12.67
C ALA A 118 28.26 -1.04 13.19
N LEU A 119 28.73 0.01 13.89
CA LEU A 119 27.88 1.08 14.41
C LEU A 119 27.17 1.87 13.29
N LEU A 120 27.85 2.14 12.18
CA LEU A 120 27.26 2.79 11.01
C LEU A 120 26.17 1.91 10.39
N SER A 121 26.37 0.59 10.32
CA SER A 121 25.37 -0.34 9.75
C SER A 121 24.07 -0.38 10.56
N VAL A 122 24.14 -0.23 11.89
CA VAL A 122 22.94 -0.18 12.77
C VAL A 122 22.04 1.01 12.43
N ILE A 123 22.61 2.11 11.93
CA ILE A 123 21.86 3.31 11.54
C ILE A 123 21.50 3.27 10.05
N LEU A 124 22.46 2.91 9.19
CA LEU A 124 22.28 2.96 7.74
C LEU A 124 21.36 1.85 7.22
N ALA A 125 21.39 0.65 7.81
CA ALA A 125 20.57 -0.46 7.34
C ALA A 125 19.05 -0.21 7.51
N PRO A 126 18.54 0.27 8.67
CA PRO A 126 17.13 0.64 8.81
C PRO A 126 16.70 1.76 7.87
N ILE A 127 17.57 2.75 7.63
CA ILE A 127 17.30 3.86 6.69
C ILE A 127 17.20 3.31 5.26
N ALA A 128 18.17 2.49 4.83
CA ALA A 128 18.14 1.87 3.51
C ALA A 128 16.90 0.98 3.32
N ALA A 129 16.55 0.17 4.33
CA ALA A 129 15.34 -0.64 4.30
C ALA A 129 14.07 0.20 4.19
N SER A 130 13.96 1.29 4.96
CA SER A 130 12.82 2.22 4.90
C SER A 130 12.70 2.88 3.52
N LEU A 131 13.82 3.29 2.92
CA LEU A 131 13.83 3.87 1.58
C LEU A 131 13.38 2.87 0.51
N ILE A 132 13.85 1.62 0.60
CA ILE A 132 13.41 0.55 -0.30
C ILE A 132 11.91 0.29 -0.12
N GLN A 133 11.42 0.23 1.12
CA GLN A 133 9.99 0.02 1.39
C GLN A 133 9.14 1.15 0.84
N MET A 134 9.54 2.42 1.04
CA MET A 134 8.85 3.57 0.45
C MET A 134 8.85 3.53 -1.08
N ALA A 135 9.97 3.16 -1.70
CA ALA A 135 10.06 3.05 -3.16
C ALA A 135 9.13 1.96 -3.71
N ILE A 136 9.06 0.80 -3.06
CA ILE A 136 8.14 -0.30 -3.43
C ILE A 136 6.69 0.16 -3.27
N SER A 137 6.36 0.78 -2.13
CA SER A 137 4.99 1.28 -1.88
C SER A 137 4.56 2.27 -2.96
N ARG A 138 5.42 3.24 -3.30
CA ARG A 138 5.11 4.26 -4.31
C ARG A 138 4.90 3.66 -5.70
N THR A 139 5.72 2.68 -6.08
CA THR A 139 5.58 2.02 -7.39
C THR A 139 4.22 1.34 -7.52
N ARG A 140 3.74 0.71 -6.45
CA ARG A 140 2.42 0.07 -6.43
C ARG A 140 1.24 1.03 -6.54
N GLU A 141 1.34 2.19 -5.91
CA GLU A 141 0.31 3.24 -6.07
C GLU A 141 0.19 3.65 -7.54
N TYR A 142 1.33 3.79 -8.24
CA TYR A 142 1.31 4.10 -9.68
C TYR A 142 0.71 2.96 -10.52
N ASP A 143 1.03 1.71 -10.20
CA ASP A 143 0.43 0.55 -10.88
C ASP A 143 -1.09 0.50 -10.65
N ALA A 144 -1.55 0.77 -9.43
CA ALA A 144 -2.97 0.81 -9.08
C ALA A 144 -3.70 1.98 -9.73
N ASP A 145 -3.06 3.14 -9.85
CA ASP A 145 -3.60 4.30 -10.58
C ASP A 145 -3.73 4.00 -12.08
N GLU A 146 -2.73 3.37 -12.69
CA GLU A 146 -2.75 2.96 -14.09
C GLU A 146 -3.86 1.92 -14.33
N ASP A 147 -3.84 0.80 -13.60
CA ASP A 147 -4.84 -0.27 -13.73
C ASP A 147 -6.25 0.22 -13.41
N GLY A 148 -6.39 1.06 -12.38
CA GLY A 148 -7.65 1.70 -12.00
C GLY A 148 -8.18 2.59 -13.12
N SER A 149 -7.31 3.36 -13.79
CA SER A 149 -7.70 4.20 -14.93
C SER A 149 -8.13 3.37 -16.14
N LEU A 150 -7.45 2.25 -16.42
CA LEU A 150 -7.79 1.33 -17.50
C LEU A 150 -9.13 0.61 -17.21
N LEU A 151 -9.32 0.19 -15.97
CA LEU A 151 -10.54 -0.46 -15.51
C LEU A 151 -11.73 0.50 -15.59
N THR A 152 -11.59 1.73 -15.13
CA THR A 152 -12.68 2.70 -15.13
C THR A 152 -12.89 3.32 -16.51
N GLY A 153 -11.84 3.38 -17.33
CA GLY A 153 -11.83 4.07 -18.62
C GLY A 153 -11.75 5.60 -18.49
N ASP A 154 -11.40 6.11 -17.31
CA ASP A 154 -11.49 7.54 -16.98
C ASP A 154 -10.37 7.98 -15.99
N PRO A 155 -9.16 8.25 -16.49
CA PRO A 155 -8.02 8.64 -15.64
C PRO A 155 -8.24 9.94 -14.87
N GLU A 156 -9.01 10.89 -15.42
CA GLU A 156 -9.27 12.17 -14.79
C GLU A 156 -10.23 12.09 -13.61
N ALA A 157 -11.04 11.02 -13.53
CA ALA A 157 -12.00 10.82 -12.44
C ALA A 157 -11.28 10.70 -11.08
N LEU A 158 -10.20 9.92 -11.01
CA LEU A 158 -9.43 9.74 -9.78
C LEU A 158 -8.71 11.03 -9.39
N ALA A 159 -8.09 11.71 -10.34
CA ALA A 159 -7.43 13.00 -10.09
C ALA A 159 -8.41 14.07 -9.58
N SER A 160 -9.62 14.13 -10.14
CA SER A 160 -10.67 15.02 -9.67
C SER A 160 -11.14 14.66 -8.26
N ALA A 161 -11.30 13.37 -7.96
CA ALA A 161 -11.67 12.88 -6.64
C ALA A 161 -10.62 13.23 -5.57
N LEU A 162 -9.34 12.97 -5.85
CA LEU A 162 -8.22 13.27 -4.94
C LEU A 162 -8.14 14.76 -4.63
N ASN A 163 -8.36 15.63 -5.62
CA ASN A 163 -8.46 17.07 -5.39
C ASN A 163 -9.57 17.38 -4.38
N LYS A 164 -10.78 16.87 -4.57
CA LYS A 164 -11.90 17.11 -3.64
C LYS A 164 -11.67 16.55 -2.24
N ILE A 165 -11.11 15.35 -2.12
CA ILE A 165 -10.77 14.75 -0.83
C ILE A 165 -9.72 15.60 -0.11
N SER A 166 -8.70 16.08 -0.84
CA SER A 166 -7.66 16.95 -0.27
C SER A 166 -8.24 18.26 0.27
N TYR A 167 -9.16 18.89 -0.46
CA TYR A 167 -9.86 20.09 0.01
C TYR A 167 -10.84 19.80 1.16
N GLY A 168 -11.57 18.69 1.10
CA GLY A 168 -12.52 18.28 2.14
C GLY A 168 -11.84 17.86 3.45
N ALA A 169 -10.63 17.30 3.38
CA ALA A 169 -9.84 16.95 4.56
C ALA A 169 -9.22 18.18 5.25
N GLN A 170 -9.07 19.31 4.54
CA GLN A 170 -8.60 20.57 5.12
C GLN A 170 -9.71 21.35 5.83
N THR A 171 -10.98 21.09 5.50
CA THR A 171 -12.14 21.82 6.03
C THR A 171 -12.96 21.05 7.07
N ALA A 172 -12.65 19.76 7.29
CA ALA A 172 -13.22 18.90 8.32
C ALA A 172 -12.45 18.98 9.64
#